data_AF-A0A7C3W6S9-F1
#
_entry.id   AF-A0A7C3W6S9-F1
#
_cell.length_a   1.000
_cell.length_b   1.000
_cell.length_c   1.000
_cell.angle_alpha   90.00
_cell.angle_beta   90.00
_cell.angle_gamma   90.00
#
_symmetry.space_group_name_H-M   'P 1'
#
loop_
_entity.id
_entity.type
_entity.pdbx_description
1 polymer ?
#
loop_
_entity_poly.entity_id
_entity_poly.type
_entity_poly.pdbx_seq_one_letter_code
_entity_poly.pdbx_strand_id
1 'polypeptide(L)'
;MRLDVCSIRPRSYGAWRAWLVCALVHVVLAGTSGAESPAAPLPVSTPATAIPSPLYQWRQDHDTNGLGKFFLGREIAQVMGHQGADWLERPEREAEERPDLVLPALRLNPGDSVADIGAGTGYFSWRLAKAVGPQGAVYAVDIQQEMLDALARKMAERGVTNVKPVLGSETDPKLPAGGVDLVIMVDVYHEFSRPYEMMQAICAALKPQGRVAFVEYRAEDPNVPIKQVHKMTEAQVRREAEIHPLE
;
A
#
# COMPACT_ATOMS: atom_id res chain seq x y z
N MET A 1 13.73 -5.60 -1.28
CA MET A 1 12.61 -4.61 -1.38
C MET A 1 12.15 -4.37 0.04
N ARG A 2 11.75 -3.18 0.49
CA ARG A 2 11.44 -3.00 1.93
C ARG A 2 9.94 -2.93 2.21
N LEU A 3 9.41 -3.77 3.10
CA LEU A 3 8.07 -3.63 3.66
C LEU A 3 8.06 -2.48 4.66
N ASP A 4 7.62 -1.30 4.22
CA ASP A 4 7.52 -0.13 5.08
C ASP A 4 6.13 -0.07 5.71
N VAL A 5 6.08 -0.57 6.94
CA VAL A 5 4.98 -0.36 7.89
C VAL A 5 5.45 0.81 8.80
N CYS A 6 5.16 2.08 8.43
CA CYS A 6 5.65 3.32 9.07
C CYS A 6 4.63 4.17 9.87
N SER A 7 4.95 4.61 11.11
CA SER A 7 4.06 5.33 12.05
C SER A 7 4.67 6.57 12.67
N ILE A 8 3.78 7.53 12.94
CA ILE A 8 4.05 8.82 13.55
C ILE A 8 3.41 8.87 14.95
N ARG A 9 4.15 9.35 15.96
CA ARG A 9 3.61 9.65 17.31
C ARG A 9 3.53 11.17 17.54
N PRO A 10 2.37 11.73 17.90
CA PRO A 10 2.28 13.09 18.43
C PRO A 10 2.57 13.14 19.95
N ARG A 11 3.22 14.21 20.39
CA ARG A 11 3.25 14.61 21.81
C ARG A 11 1.89 15.25 22.16
N SER A 12 1.15 14.57 23.04
CA SER A 12 0.13 15.08 23.98
C SER A 12 -1.24 15.58 23.46
N TYR A 13 -2.27 14.90 24.03
CA TYR A 13 -3.71 15.18 24.24
C TYR A 13 -4.72 15.11 23.07
N GLY A 14 -5.61 14.10 23.17
CA GLY A 14 -6.99 14.13 22.64
C GLY A 14 -7.24 13.34 21.35
N ALA A 15 -7.73 12.10 21.49
CA ALA A 15 -8.34 11.24 20.46
C ALA A 15 -7.44 10.60 19.36
N TRP A 16 -7.43 9.25 19.40
CA TRP A 16 -6.97 8.26 18.41
C TRP A 16 -5.46 7.98 18.26
N ARG A 17 -5.13 6.67 18.30
CA ARG A 17 -3.78 6.08 18.34
C ARG A 17 -3.56 5.22 17.09
N ALA A 18 -2.82 5.72 16.11
CA ALA A 18 -2.25 4.91 15.04
C ALA A 18 -0.81 4.48 15.40
N TRP A 19 -0.48 3.19 15.33
CA TRP A 19 0.85 2.63 15.63
C TRP A 19 1.43 1.85 14.45
N LEU A 20 2.73 1.99 14.23
CA LEU A 20 3.60 1.18 13.38
C LEU A 20 5.04 1.28 13.98
N VAL A 21 5.93 0.34 13.66
CA VAL A 21 7.22 0.11 14.34
C VAL A 21 8.38 0.26 13.35
N CYS A 22 9.39 1.08 13.67
CA CYS A 22 10.67 1.13 12.94
C CYS A 22 11.77 0.41 13.73
N ALA A 23 12.37 -0.63 13.14
CA ALA A 23 13.63 -1.20 13.62
C ALA A 23 14.83 -0.39 13.07
N LEU A 24 15.61 0.18 13.98
CA LEU A 24 16.93 0.78 13.72
C LEU A 24 17.97 -0.34 13.66
N VAL A 25 18.70 -0.46 12.55
CA VAL A 25 19.96 -1.24 12.51
C VAL A 25 21.12 -0.29 12.81
N HIS A 26 21.95 -0.67 13.77
CA HIS A 26 23.16 0.05 14.17
C HIS A 26 24.10 0.23 12.98
N VAL A 27 24.50 1.47 12.70
CA VAL A 27 25.73 1.76 11.93
C VAL A 27 26.89 1.71 12.92
N VAL A 28 27.68 0.65 12.86
CA VAL A 28 29.02 0.64 13.46
C VAL A 28 29.96 1.27 12.44
N LEU A 29 30.49 2.44 12.76
CA LEU A 29 31.57 3.06 12.00
C LEU A 29 32.85 2.23 12.18
N ALA A 30 33.39 1.74 11.07
CA ALA A 30 34.68 1.05 11.04
C ALA A 30 35.82 2.05 11.30
N GLY A 31 36.45 1.91 12.47
CA GLY A 31 37.84 2.32 12.68
C GLY A 31 38.79 1.27 12.08
N THR A 32 39.89 1.75 11.52
CA THR A 32 40.84 0.97 10.73
C THR A 32 41.70 -0.01 11.54
N SER A 33 42.07 -1.09 10.84
CA SER A 33 43.34 -1.84 10.89
C SER A 33 43.29 -3.29 11.40
N GLY A 34 43.80 -4.19 10.54
CA GLY A 34 44.58 -5.36 10.98
C GLY A 34 43.95 -6.74 10.79
N ALA A 35 44.47 -7.46 9.79
CA ALA A 35 44.61 -8.92 9.68
C ALA A 35 43.38 -9.79 9.31
N GLU A 36 43.57 -10.53 8.20
CA GLU A 36 42.69 -11.54 7.60
C GLU A 36 42.36 -12.72 8.54
N SER A 37 41.11 -13.17 8.46
CA SER A 37 40.63 -14.49 8.86
C SER A 37 39.60 -14.96 7.84
N PRO A 38 39.56 -16.24 7.42
CA PRO A 38 38.74 -16.67 6.28
C PRO A 38 37.25 -16.47 6.60
N ALA A 39 36.58 -15.71 5.74
CA ALA A 39 35.18 -15.37 5.86
C ALA A 39 34.31 -16.64 5.91
N ALA A 40 33.59 -16.80 7.02
CA ALA A 40 32.45 -17.70 7.07
C ALA A 40 31.43 -17.26 6.00
N PRO A 41 30.81 -18.18 5.25
CA PRO A 41 29.81 -17.82 4.26
C PRO A 41 28.69 -17.03 4.94
N LEU A 42 28.36 -15.87 4.37
CA LEU A 42 27.19 -15.08 4.75
C LEU A 42 25.96 -16.01 4.77
N PRO A 43 25.07 -15.92 5.76
CA PRO A 43 23.88 -16.75 5.80
C PRO A 43 23.05 -16.47 4.54
N VAL A 44 22.92 -17.51 3.74
CA VAL A 44 22.05 -17.55 2.56
C VAL A 44 20.62 -17.28 3.01
N SER A 45 19.95 -16.40 2.26
CA SER A 45 18.56 -15.97 2.38
C SER A 45 17.61 -17.00 3.03
N THR A 46 16.85 -16.54 4.02
CA THR A 46 15.70 -17.24 4.60
C THR A 46 14.80 -17.82 3.50
N PRO A 47 14.34 -19.09 3.63
CA PRO A 47 13.40 -19.63 2.66
C PRO A 47 12.11 -18.80 2.66
N ALA A 48 11.67 -18.36 1.49
CA ALA A 48 10.36 -17.74 1.29
C ALA A 48 9.28 -18.61 1.96
N THR A 49 8.46 -18.00 2.81
CA THR A 49 7.36 -18.67 3.51
C THR A 49 6.55 -19.49 2.52
N ALA A 50 6.38 -20.80 2.77
CA ALA A 50 5.70 -21.70 1.85
C ALA A 50 4.27 -21.19 1.57
N ILE A 51 3.94 -21.01 0.29
CA ILE A 51 2.61 -20.55 -0.14
C ILE A 51 1.59 -21.65 0.19
N PRO A 52 0.55 -21.36 0.99
CA PRO A 52 -0.41 -22.38 1.39
C PRO A 52 -1.28 -22.81 0.20
N SER A 53 -1.69 -24.09 0.23
CA SER A 53 -2.59 -24.69 -0.74
C SER A 53 -3.80 -25.32 -0.02
N PRO A 54 -5.04 -25.03 -0.44
CA PRO A 54 -5.40 -24.07 -1.49
C PRO A 54 -5.14 -22.63 -1.06
N LEU A 55 -4.71 -21.79 -2.01
CA LEU A 55 -4.42 -20.37 -1.78
C LEU A 55 -5.68 -19.57 -1.40
N TYR A 56 -6.79 -19.92 -2.04
CA TYR A 56 -8.11 -19.32 -1.82
C TYR A 56 -9.09 -20.37 -1.33
N GLN A 57 -9.95 -19.99 -0.39
CA GLN A 57 -11.02 -20.84 0.13
C GLN A 57 -12.37 -20.17 -0.08
N TRP A 58 -13.40 -20.94 -0.40
CA TRP A 58 -14.77 -20.47 -0.46
C TRP A 58 -15.55 -21.03 0.73
N ARG A 59 -16.34 -20.19 1.40
CA ARG A 59 -17.15 -20.59 2.57
C ARG A 59 -18.60 -20.17 2.36
N GLN A 60 -19.53 -21.05 2.76
CA GLN A 60 -20.96 -20.74 2.75
C GLN A 60 -21.35 -19.80 3.90
N ASP A 61 -20.74 -19.99 5.07
CA ASP A 61 -20.87 -19.08 6.20
C ASP A 61 -19.83 -17.97 6.07
N HIS A 62 -20.29 -16.75 5.74
CA HIS A 62 -19.44 -15.61 5.42
C HIS A 62 -20.21 -14.28 5.60
N ASP A 63 -19.48 -13.15 5.67
CA ASP A 63 -20.09 -11.83 5.79
C ASP A 63 -20.86 -11.45 4.50
N THR A 64 -22.09 -10.96 4.63
CA THR A 64 -22.91 -10.50 3.49
C THR A 64 -22.26 -9.39 2.66
N ASN A 65 -21.31 -8.65 3.22
CA ASN A 65 -20.54 -7.59 2.56
C ASN A 65 -19.18 -8.08 2.05
N GLY A 66 -18.83 -9.34 2.32
CA GLY A 66 -17.69 -10.00 1.74
C GLY A 66 -18.04 -10.78 0.47
N LEU A 67 -17.02 -11.36 -0.15
CA LEU A 67 -17.18 -12.18 -1.35
C LEU A 67 -17.47 -13.66 -1.02
N GLY A 68 -17.43 -14.08 0.25
CA GLY A 68 -17.37 -15.50 0.62
C GLY A 68 -16.06 -16.18 0.19
N LYS A 69 -15.10 -15.40 -0.33
CA LYS A 69 -13.77 -15.81 -0.75
C LYS A 69 -12.77 -15.39 0.31
N PHE A 70 -11.96 -16.34 0.75
CA PHE A 70 -10.98 -16.16 1.81
C PHE A 70 -9.57 -16.31 1.26
N PHE A 71 -8.67 -15.43 1.70
CA PHE A 71 -7.25 -15.46 1.42
C PHE A 71 -6.48 -15.43 2.73
N LEU A 72 -5.62 -16.43 2.96
CA LEU A 72 -4.86 -16.60 4.21
C LEU A 72 -5.72 -16.47 5.49
N GLY A 73 -6.97 -16.93 5.43
CA GLY A 73 -7.93 -16.94 6.54
C GLY A 73 -8.76 -15.67 6.68
N ARG A 74 -8.45 -14.58 5.97
CA ARG A 74 -9.25 -13.35 5.91
C ARG A 74 -10.28 -13.44 4.79
N GLU A 75 -11.51 -12.99 5.04
CA GLU A 75 -12.52 -12.79 3.99
C GLU A 75 -12.19 -11.54 3.16
N ILE A 76 -12.30 -11.65 1.83
CA ILE A 76 -12.12 -10.52 0.92
C ILE A 76 -13.41 -9.70 0.88
N ALA A 77 -13.28 -8.38 1.05
CA ALA A 77 -14.39 -7.45 0.97
C ALA A 77 -14.87 -7.24 -0.47
N GLN A 78 -16.12 -6.85 -0.64
CA GLN A 78 -16.62 -6.37 -1.92
C GLN A 78 -15.95 -5.03 -2.29
N VAL A 79 -15.67 -4.86 -3.58
CA VAL A 79 -15.10 -3.62 -4.11
C VAL A 79 -16.13 -2.50 -4.06
N MET A 80 -15.71 -1.29 -3.68
CA MET A 80 -16.54 -0.11 -3.85
C MET A 80 -16.69 0.24 -5.34
N GLY A 81 -17.92 0.23 -5.86
CA GLY A 81 -18.22 0.62 -7.24
C GLY A 81 -18.03 2.13 -7.48
N HIS A 82 -17.79 2.53 -8.74
CA HIS A 82 -17.65 3.93 -9.15
C HIS A 82 -18.86 4.80 -8.82
N GLN A 83 -20.03 4.20 -8.60
CA GLN A 83 -21.23 4.87 -8.13
C GLN A 83 -21.06 5.47 -6.73
N GLY A 84 -20.11 4.98 -5.94
CA GLY A 84 -19.73 5.51 -4.64
C GLY A 84 -18.65 6.59 -4.68
N ALA A 85 -18.19 7.03 -5.85
CA ALA A 85 -17.06 7.96 -5.98
C ALA A 85 -17.22 9.26 -5.18
N ASP A 86 -18.43 9.79 -5.01
CA ASP A 86 -18.66 11.01 -4.24
C ASP A 86 -18.28 10.86 -2.75
N TRP A 87 -18.35 9.64 -2.20
CA TRP A 87 -17.92 9.34 -0.83
C TRP A 87 -16.41 9.56 -0.62
N LEU A 88 -15.62 9.38 -1.70
CA LEU A 88 -14.18 9.61 -1.69
C LEU A 88 -13.82 11.10 -1.57
N GLU A 89 -14.79 11.99 -1.74
CA GLU A 89 -14.62 13.44 -1.71
C GLU A 89 -15.30 14.10 -0.50
N ARG A 90 -15.83 13.30 0.43
CA ARG A 90 -16.47 13.81 1.66
C ARG A 90 -15.50 14.73 2.43
N PRO A 91 -15.97 15.83 3.01
CA PRO A 91 -15.10 16.82 3.66
C PRO A 91 -14.37 16.26 4.89
N GLU A 92 -14.95 15.27 5.57
CA GLU A 92 -14.38 14.62 6.74
C GLU A 92 -13.14 13.78 6.40
N ARG A 93 -12.97 13.37 5.13
CA ARG A 93 -11.92 12.44 4.70
C ARG A 93 -10.52 12.90 5.07
N GLU A 94 -10.25 14.21 4.98
CA GLU A 94 -8.93 14.75 5.34
C GLU A 94 -8.63 14.64 6.84
N ALA A 95 -9.62 14.88 7.69
CA ALA A 95 -9.47 14.70 9.12
C ALA A 95 -9.36 13.22 9.50
N GLU A 96 -10.06 12.34 8.78
CA GLU A 96 -10.10 10.90 9.03
C GLU A 96 -8.84 10.17 8.54
N GLU A 97 -8.46 10.36 7.27
CA GLU A 97 -7.35 9.62 6.62
C GLU A 97 -5.99 10.29 6.80
N ARG A 98 -5.96 11.51 7.39
CA ARG A 98 -4.74 12.21 7.84
C ARG A 98 -3.59 12.17 6.83
N PRO A 99 -3.79 12.65 5.59
CA PRO A 99 -2.73 12.68 4.58
C PRO A 99 -1.50 13.49 5.01
N ASP A 100 -1.68 14.44 5.94
CA ASP A 100 -0.61 15.19 6.61
C ASP A 100 0.35 14.30 7.40
N LEU A 101 -0.11 13.15 7.89
CA LEU A 101 0.72 12.13 8.53
C LEU A 101 1.22 11.11 7.51
N VAL A 102 0.37 10.67 6.59
CA VAL A 102 0.73 9.62 5.62
C VAL A 102 1.91 10.08 4.75
N LEU A 103 1.84 11.26 4.13
CA LEU A 103 2.85 11.68 3.13
C LEU A 103 4.27 11.79 3.70
N PRO A 104 4.52 12.43 4.85
CA PRO A 104 5.86 12.45 5.45
C PRO A 104 6.37 11.05 5.82
N ALA A 105 5.48 10.14 6.23
CA ALA A 105 5.84 8.76 6.59
C ALA A 105 6.36 7.97 5.39
N LEU A 106 5.92 8.30 4.17
CA LEU A 106 6.38 7.66 2.94
C LEU A 106 7.83 7.99 2.60
N ARG A 107 8.40 9.10 3.12
CA ARG A 107 9.77 9.54 2.84
C ARG A 107 10.08 9.61 1.34
N LEU A 108 9.16 10.22 0.59
CA LEU A 108 9.32 10.44 -0.85
C LEU A 108 10.41 11.46 -1.11
N ASN A 109 11.18 11.24 -2.17
CA ASN A 109 12.15 12.20 -2.69
C ASN A 109 11.60 12.88 -3.94
N PRO A 110 12.03 14.13 -4.23
CA PRO A 110 11.79 14.73 -5.53
C PRO A 110 12.34 13.84 -6.65
N GLY A 111 11.54 13.57 -7.68
CA GLY A 111 11.90 12.68 -8.79
C GLY A 111 11.43 11.24 -8.65
N ASP A 112 10.90 10.82 -7.50
CA ASP A 112 10.40 9.45 -7.32
C ASP A 112 9.23 9.15 -8.28
N SER A 113 9.21 7.92 -8.78
CA SER A 113 8.07 7.29 -9.44
C SER A 113 7.22 6.56 -8.41
N VAL A 114 5.98 6.99 -8.20
CA VAL A 114 5.07 6.42 -7.20
C VAL A 114 3.86 5.81 -7.89
N ALA A 115 3.36 4.67 -7.41
CA ALA A 115 2.06 4.15 -7.82
C ALA A 115 1.03 4.25 -6.69
N ASP A 116 -0.11 4.86 -6.99
CA ASP A 116 -1.30 4.93 -6.14
C ASP A 116 -2.28 3.87 -6.64
N ILE A 117 -2.35 2.72 -5.98
CA ILE A 117 -3.20 1.59 -6.41
C ILE A 117 -4.57 1.73 -5.75
N GLY A 118 -5.64 1.61 -6.54
CA GLY A 118 -6.98 1.97 -6.09
C GLY A 118 -7.14 3.48 -5.97
N ALA A 119 -6.57 4.23 -6.91
CA ALA A 119 -6.49 5.69 -6.83
C ALA A 119 -7.87 6.37 -6.74
N GLY A 120 -8.93 5.71 -7.23
CA GLY A 120 -10.29 6.25 -7.27
C GLY A 120 -10.32 7.58 -8.00
N THR A 121 -10.87 8.60 -7.35
CA THR A 121 -10.92 9.99 -7.85
C THR A 121 -9.59 10.75 -7.73
N GLY A 122 -8.53 10.11 -7.22
CA GLY A 122 -7.18 10.68 -7.13
C GLY A 122 -6.91 11.47 -5.85
N TYR A 123 -7.59 11.15 -4.75
CA TYR A 123 -7.47 11.86 -3.47
C TYR A 123 -6.03 11.91 -2.94
N PHE A 124 -5.29 10.79 -2.98
CA PHE A 124 -3.86 10.76 -2.65
C PHE A 124 -2.98 11.13 -3.84
N SER A 125 -3.34 10.71 -5.06
CA SER A 125 -2.60 10.97 -6.30
C SER A 125 -2.09 12.42 -6.46
N TRP A 126 -2.94 13.44 -6.28
CA TRP A 126 -2.47 14.83 -6.44
C TRP A 126 -1.50 15.28 -5.34
N ARG A 127 -1.64 14.71 -4.13
CA ARG A 127 -0.76 15.03 -3.00
C ARG A 127 0.61 14.38 -3.18
N LEU A 128 0.62 13.12 -3.64
CA LEU A 128 1.84 12.40 -4.03
C LEU A 128 2.55 13.16 -5.16
N ALA A 129 1.81 13.64 -6.16
CA ALA A 129 2.34 14.39 -7.29
C ALA A 129 3.04 15.69 -6.87
N LYS A 130 2.50 16.39 -5.86
CA LYS A 130 3.18 17.54 -5.24
C LYS A 130 4.43 17.13 -4.47
N ALA A 131 4.38 16.02 -3.73
CA ALA A 131 5.48 15.55 -2.90
C ALA A 131 6.71 15.12 -3.73
N VAL A 132 6.50 14.42 -4.85
CA VAL A 132 7.59 13.99 -5.75
C VAL A 132 8.07 15.11 -6.70
N GLY A 133 7.34 16.23 -6.76
CA GLY A 133 7.68 17.38 -7.58
C GLY A 133 7.61 17.13 -9.09
N PRO A 134 7.95 18.13 -9.91
CA PRO A 134 7.71 18.11 -11.36
C PRO A 134 8.58 17.12 -12.15
N GLN A 135 9.67 16.62 -11.54
CA GLN A 135 10.53 15.60 -12.14
C GLN A 135 10.10 14.18 -11.78
N GLY A 136 9.25 14.02 -10.75
CA GLY A 136 8.67 12.74 -10.38
C GLY A 136 7.37 12.47 -11.12
N ALA A 137 6.85 11.25 -10.98
CA ALA A 137 5.61 10.83 -11.61
C ALA A 137 4.76 9.99 -10.65
N VAL A 138 3.45 10.18 -10.73
CA VAL A 138 2.48 9.32 -10.05
C VAL A 138 1.73 8.50 -11.10
N TYR A 139 1.75 7.18 -10.97
CA TYR A 139 0.89 6.26 -11.69
C TYR A 139 -0.35 6.01 -10.84
N ALA A 140 -1.48 6.58 -11.24
CA ALA A 140 -2.75 6.40 -10.55
C ALA A 140 -3.49 5.22 -11.17
N VAL A 141 -3.49 4.08 -10.48
CA VAL A 141 -4.02 2.82 -10.98
C VAL A 141 -5.41 2.57 -10.39
N ASP A 142 -6.37 2.29 -11.26
CA ASP A 142 -7.70 1.81 -10.86
C ASP A 142 -8.19 0.77 -11.88
N ILE A 143 -9.09 -0.13 -11.46
CA ILE A 143 -9.69 -1.13 -12.35
C ILE A 143 -10.97 -0.61 -13.02
N GLN A 144 -11.51 0.52 -12.56
CA GLN A 144 -12.73 1.13 -13.06
C GLN A 144 -12.39 2.37 -13.91
N GLN A 145 -12.78 2.35 -15.19
CA GLN A 145 -12.51 3.46 -16.11
C GLN A 145 -13.18 4.76 -15.64
N GLU A 146 -14.38 4.65 -15.06
CA GLU A 146 -15.15 5.78 -14.54
C GLU A 146 -14.42 6.53 -13.41
N MET A 147 -13.66 5.81 -12.57
CA MET A 147 -12.79 6.41 -11.54
C MET A 147 -11.65 7.19 -12.18
N LEU A 148 -10.99 6.61 -13.18
CA LEU A 148 -9.90 7.27 -13.91
C LEU A 148 -10.36 8.51 -14.66
N ASP A 149 -11.57 8.49 -15.23
CA ASP A 149 -12.17 9.65 -15.88
C ASP A 149 -12.44 10.77 -14.87
N ALA A 150 -12.93 10.43 -13.68
CA ALA A 150 -13.13 11.39 -12.58
C ALA A 150 -11.80 11.96 -12.07
N LEU A 151 -10.79 11.11 -11.90
CA LEU A 151 -9.44 11.49 -11.54
C LEU A 151 -8.85 12.47 -12.55
N ALA A 152 -8.92 12.16 -13.86
CA ALA A 152 -8.38 13.01 -14.91
C ALA A 152 -9.00 14.42 -14.89
N ARG A 153 -10.32 14.51 -14.73
CA ARG A 153 -11.02 15.81 -14.55
C ARG A 153 -10.49 16.57 -13.32
N LYS A 154 -10.38 15.89 -12.18
CA LYS A 154 -9.91 16.50 -10.92
C LYS A 154 -8.44 16.95 -10.98
N MET A 155 -7.58 16.22 -11.69
CA MET A 155 -6.18 16.61 -11.89
C MET A 155 -6.10 17.86 -12.78
N ALA A 156 -6.90 17.92 -13.85
CA ALA A 156 -6.99 19.10 -14.71
C ALA A 156 -7.48 20.34 -13.94
N GLU A 157 -8.54 20.20 -13.14
CA GLU A 157 -9.05 21.27 -12.26
C GLU A 157 -7.99 21.80 -11.28
N ARG A 158 -7.09 20.93 -10.83
CA ARG A 158 -5.99 21.26 -9.89
C ARG A 158 -4.72 21.73 -10.57
N GLY A 159 -4.65 21.70 -11.90
CA GLY A 159 -3.43 21.98 -12.66
C GLY A 159 -2.29 20.99 -12.39
N VAL A 160 -2.61 19.76 -12.00
CA VAL A 160 -1.64 18.69 -11.72
C VAL A 160 -1.36 17.92 -13.01
N THR A 161 -0.10 17.89 -13.44
CA THR A 161 0.29 17.37 -14.77
C THR A 161 1.15 16.11 -14.71
N ASN A 162 1.69 15.75 -13.55
CA ASN A 162 2.56 14.61 -13.34
C ASN A 162 1.84 13.38 -12.72
N VAL A 163 0.51 13.30 -12.87
CA VAL A 163 -0.29 12.12 -12.56
C VAL A 163 -0.71 11.45 -13.87
N LYS A 164 -0.45 10.15 -13.98
CA LYS A 164 -0.74 9.31 -15.14
C LYS A 164 -1.81 8.28 -14.76
N PRO A 165 -3.05 8.40 -15.25
CA PRO A 165 -4.07 7.37 -15.07
C PRO A 165 -3.61 6.07 -15.75
N VAL A 166 -3.82 4.93 -15.09
CA VAL A 166 -3.51 3.59 -15.61
C VAL A 166 -4.69 2.67 -15.31
N LEU A 167 -5.29 2.11 -16.36
CA LEU A 167 -6.34 1.10 -16.22
C LEU A 167 -5.69 -0.27 -15.94
N GLY A 168 -5.82 -0.71 -14.68
CA GLY A 168 -5.37 -2.01 -14.22
C GLY A 168 -6.41 -3.12 -14.44
N SER A 169 -6.11 -4.31 -13.94
CA SER A 169 -7.08 -5.39 -13.72
C SER A 169 -7.00 -5.88 -12.27
N GLU A 170 -7.84 -6.84 -11.90
CA GLU A 170 -7.85 -7.42 -10.55
C GLU A 170 -6.52 -8.12 -10.19
N THR A 171 -5.69 -8.45 -11.19
CA THR A 171 -4.45 -9.22 -11.02
C THR A 171 -3.18 -8.48 -11.44
N ASP A 172 -3.30 -7.32 -12.12
CA ASP A 172 -2.16 -6.67 -12.77
C ASP A 172 -2.37 -5.14 -12.80
N PRO A 173 -1.50 -4.35 -12.15
CA PRO A 173 -1.63 -2.90 -12.12
C PRO A 173 -1.19 -2.23 -13.45
N LYS A 174 -0.70 -3.01 -14.43
CA LYS A 174 -0.22 -2.54 -15.74
C LYS A 174 0.89 -1.49 -15.64
N LEU A 175 1.72 -1.63 -14.61
CA LEU A 175 2.87 -0.76 -14.37
C LEU A 175 4.12 -1.29 -15.09
N PRO A 176 5.06 -0.41 -15.47
CA PRO A 176 6.33 -0.83 -16.03
C PRO A 176 7.14 -1.64 -15.01
N ALA A 177 7.72 -2.76 -15.45
CA ALA A 177 8.59 -3.59 -14.62
C ALA A 177 9.81 -2.80 -14.14
N GLY A 178 10.15 -2.91 -12.86
CA GLY A 178 11.29 -2.21 -12.26
C GLY A 178 11.24 -0.68 -12.36
N GLY A 179 10.06 -0.08 -12.51
CA GLY A 179 9.88 1.34 -12.80
C GLY A 179 9.46 2.21 -11.61
N VAL A 180 9.07 1.62 -10.49
CA VAL A 180 8.40 2.32 -9.38
C VAL A 180 9.26 2.28 -8.10
N ASP A 181 9.45 3.44 -7.47
CA ASP A 181 10.18 3.59 -6.20
C ASP A 181 9.30 3.24 -4.99
N LEU A 182 8.01 3.60 -5.05
CA LEU A 182 7.05 3.33 -3.99
C LEU A 182 5.66 3.00 -4.54
N VAL A 183 5.05 1.94 -4.03
CA VAL A 183 3.63 1.64 -4.21
C VAL A 183 2.90 1.98 -2.91
N ILE A 184 1.78 2.70 -3.00
CA ILE A 184 0.87 2.94 -1.88
C ILE A 184 -0.51 2.38 -2.23
N MET A 185 -1.13 1.77 -1.23
CA MET A 185 -2.50 1.29 -1.23
C MET A 185 -3.21 1.93 -0.05
N VAL A 186 -4.22 2.75 -0.31
CA VAL A 186 -5.03 3.39 0.73
C VAL A 186 -6.45 2.83 0.67
N ASP A 187 -6.84 2.11 1.72
CA ASP A 187 -8.16 1.51 1.92
C ASP A 187 -8.64 0.69 0.70
N VAL A 188 -7.75 -0.15 0.15
CA VAL A 188 -8.01 -0.92 -1.07
C VAL A 188 -7.57 -2.38 -0.97
N TYR A 189 -6.53 -2.69 -0.19
CA TYR A 189 -5.95 -4.03 -0.18
C TYR A 189 -6.94 -5.08 0.33
N HIS A 190 -7.81 -4.68 1.26
CA HIS A 190 -8.88 -5.54 1.76
C HIS A 190 -9.90 -5.94 0.68
N GLU A 191 -10.04 -5.17 -0.40
CA GLU A 191 -10.96 -5.39 -1.53
C GLU A 191 -10.34 -6.16 -2.70
N PHE A 192 -9.02 -6.43 -2.69
CA PHE A 192 -8.39 -7.18 -3.77
C PHE A 192 -9.00 -8.58 -3.87
N SER A 193 -9.66 -8.86 -4.99
CA SER A 193 -10.22 -10.19 -5.28
C SER A 193 -9.15 -11.22 -5.60
N ARG A 194 -7.96 -10.77 -6.02
CA ARG A 194 -6.76 -11.57 -6.36
C ARG A 194 -5.50 -10.98 -5.71
N PRO A 195 -5.45 -10.91 -4.36
CA PRO A 195 -4.38 -10.21 -3.64
C PRO A 195 -3.00 -10.80 -3.91
N TYR A 196 -2.90 -12.13 -4.04
CA TYR A 196 -1.62 -12.78 -4.35
C TYR A 196 -1.09 -12.38 -5.73
N GLU A 197 -1.91 -12.49 -6.78
CA GLU A 197 -1.48 -12.17 -8.14
C GLU A 197 -1.15 -10.68 -8.29
N MET A 198 -2.00 -9.80 -7.74
CA MET A 198 -1.76 -8.36 -7.74
C MET A 198 -0.45 -8.01 -7.04
N MET A 199 -0.19 -8.59 -5.86
CA MET A 199 1.07 -8.35 -5.14
C MET A 199 2.29 -8.89 -5.86
N GLN A 200 2.19 -10.01 -6.58
CA GLN A 200 3.27 -10.48 -7.46
C GLN A 200 3.58 -9.46 -8.56
N ALA A 201 2.56 -8.92 -9.22
CA ALA A 201 2.72 -7.91 -10.26
C ALA A 201 3.26 -6.58 -9.71
N ILE A 202 2.80 -6.16 -8.52
CA ILE A 202 3.36 -5.01 -7.78
C ILE A 202 4.84 -5.23 -7.50
N CYS A 203 5.24 -6.40 -7.00
CA CYS A 203 6.66 -6.69 -6.74
C CYS A 203 7.49 -6.62 -8.02
N ALA A 204 6.96 -7.07 -9.17
CA ALA A 204 7.65 -6.97 -10.45
C ALA A 204 7.79 -5.51 -10.96
N ALA A 205 6.85 -4.62 -10.60
CA ALA A 205 6.89 -3.21 -10.96
C ALA A 205 7.87 -2.39 -10.10
N LEU A 206 8.20 -2.85 -8.90
CA LEU A 206 9.13 -2.16 -8.00
C LEU A 206 10.58 -2.21 -8.52
N LYS A 207 11.26 -1.06 -8.45
CA LYS A 207 12.72 -0.97 -8.57
C LYS A 207 13.41 -1.81 -7.48
N PRO A 208 14.71 -2.15 -7.64
CA PRO A 208 15.52 -2.59 -6.51
C PRO A 208 15.40 -1.60 -5.35
N GLN A 209 15.17 -2.11 -4.14
CA GLN A 209 14.92 -1.32 -2.92
C GLN A 209 13.58 -0.54 -2.90
N GLY A 210 12.73 -0.72 -3.90
CA GLY A 210 11.37 -0.20 -3.91
C GLY A 210 10.56 -0.72 -2.72
N ARG A 211 9.51 0.03 -2.36
CA ARG A 211 8.75 -0.16 -1.13
C ARG A 211 7.25 -0.21 -1.39
N VAL A 212 6.54 -0.94 -0.54
CA VAL A 212 5.07 -0.96 -0.51
C VAL A 212 4.59 -0.39 0.81
N ALA A 213 3.63 0.53 0.74
CA ALA A 213 2.94 1.10 1.88
C ALA A 213 1.47 0.65 1.88
N PHE A 214 1.06 0.01 2.97
CA PHE A 214 -0.32 -0.35 3.24
C PHE A 214 -0.91 0.68 4.20
N VAL A 215 -2.00 1.34 3.79
CA VAL A 215 -2.77 2.26 4.63
C VAL A 215 -4.18 1.70 4.66
N GLU A 216 -4.59 1.12 5.78
CA GLU A 216 -5.81 0.31 5.87
C GLU A 216 -6.59 0.63 7.16
N TYR A 217 -7.90 0.39 7.13
CA TYR A 217 -8.76 0.45 8.31
C TYR A 217 -8.31 -0.54 9.38
N ARG A 218 -7.85 -0.02 10.51
CA ARG A 218 -7.26 -0.82 11.57
C ARG A 218 -8.31 -1.66 12.30
N ALA A 219 -8.23 -2.98 12.18
CA ALA A 219 -9.12 -3.91 12.87
C ALA A 219 -8.93 -3.91 14.40
N GLU A 220 -7.74 -3.58 14.89
CA GLU A 220 -7.48 -3.46 16.33
C GLU A 220 -8.15 -2.25 16.98
N ASP A 221 -8.61 -1.26 16.20
CA ASP A 221 -9.36 -0.12 16.72
C ASP A 221 -10.88 -0.34 16.53
N PRO A 222 -11.62 -0.59 17.62
CA PRO A 222 -13.06 -0.84 17.53
C PRO A 222 -13.85 0.40 17.08
N ASN A 223 -13.26 1.59 17.11
CA ASN A 223 -13.96 2.85 16.86
C ASN A 223 -13.86 3.33 15.42
N VAL A 224 -13.08 2.65 14.57
CA VAL A 224 -13.10 2.91 13.13
C VAL A 224 -14.52 2.58 12.61
N PRO A 225 -15.28 3.56 12.07
CA PRO A 225 -16.70 3.42 11.80
C PRO A 225 -16.97 2.76 10.44
N ILE A 226 -16.41 1.56 10.22
CA ILE A 226 -16.60 0.78 8.99
C ILE A 226 -16.93 -0.69 9.32
N LYS A 227 -17.56 -1.38 8.37
CA LYS A 227 -17.88 -2.81 8.45
C LYS A 227 -16.62 -3.64 8.69
N GLN A 228 -16.76 -4.72 9.47
CA GLN A 228 -15.62 -5.55 9.90
C GLN A 228 -14.84 -6.17 8.74
N VAL A 229 -15.52 -6.61 7.67
CA VAL A 229 -14.87 -7.20 6.49
C VAL A 229 -13.92 -6.23 5.76
N HIS A 230 -14.10 -4.92 5.94
CA HIS A 230 -13.21 -3.89 5.37
C HIS A 230 -12.03 -3.53 6.28
N LYS A 231 -11.93 -4.12 7.48
CA LYS A 231 -10.82 -3.86 8.40
C LYS A 231 -9.73 -4.92 8.26
N MET A 232 -8.48 -4.52 8.45
CA MET A 232 -7.34 -5.42 8.51
C MET A 232 -6.53 -5.21 9.78
N THR A 233 -6.08 -6.32 10.38
CA THR A 233 -5.08 -6.26 11.46
C THR A 233 -3.70 -6.08 10.85
N GLU A 234 -2.80 -5.44 11.59
CA GLU A 234 -1.39 -5.31 11.16
C GLU A 234 -0.76 -6.70 10.98
N ALA A 235 -1.10 -7.64 11.87
CA ALA A 235 -0.62 -9.02 11.78
C ALA A 235 -1.09 -9.71 10.48
N GLN A 236 -2.32 -9.47 10.04
CA GLN A 236 -2.83 -10.04 8.79
C GLN A 236 -2.17 -9.42 7.56
N VAL A 237 -1.98 -8.09 7.53
CA VAL A 237 -1.25 -7.42 6.45
C VAL A 237 0.18 -7.99 6.33
N ARG A 238 0.90 -8.12 7.45
CA ARG A 238 2.25 -8.71 7.46
C ARG A 238 2.25 -10.14 6.97
N ARG A 239 1.34 -10.97 7.46
CA ARG A 239 1.20 -12.38 7.03
C ARG A 239 0.97 -12.50 5.53
N GLU A 240 0.14 -11.64 4.95
CA GLU A 240 -0.13 -11.63 3.50
C GLU A 240 1.03 -11.05 2.70
N ALA A 241 1.80 -10.11 3.25
CA ALA A 241 2.98 -9.56 2.59
C ALA A 241 4.19 -10.52 2.61
N GLU A 242 4.38 -11.30 3.67
CA GLU A 242 5.53 -12.20 3.90
C GLU A 242 5.65 -13.36 2.90
N ILE A 243 4.59 -13.67 2.14
CA ILE A 243 4.63 -14.69 1.08
C ILE A 243 5.14 -14.12 -0.26
N HIS A 244 5.41 -12.82 -0.32
CA HIS A 244 5.97 -12.10 -1.46
C HIS A 244 7.44 -11.72 -1.19
N PRO A 245 8.25 -11.44 -2.21
CA PRO A 245 9.66 -11.05 -2.05
C PRO A 245 9.83 -9.59 -1.56
N LEU A 246 9.10 -9.23 -0.50
CA LEU A 246 9.20 -7.98 0.25
C LEU A 246 10.02 -8.27 1.52
N GLU A 247 11.15 -7.59 1.69
CA GLU A 247 12.12 -7.73 2.81
C GLU A 247 11.89 -6.72 3.94
#